data_AF-A0A7R9EQQ9-F1
#
_entry.id   AF-A0A7R9EQQ9-F1
#
_cell.length_a   1.000
_cell.length_b   1.000
_cell.length_c   1.000
_cell.angle_alpha   90.00
_cell.angle_beta   90.00
_cell.angle_gamma   90.00
#
_symmetry.space_group_name_H-M   'P 1'
#
loop_
_entity.id
_entity.type
_entity.pdbx_description
1 polymer ?
#
loop_
_entity_poly.entity_id
_entity_poly.type
_entity_poly.pdbx_seq_one_letter_code
_entity_poly.pdbx_strand_id
1 'polypeptide(L)'
;MASYVLSKLSKSENARDLKFKTMVLPLFHSSVVLYFVWLDYHALTAVYTLLCRHRVILQSLYVLGLQYFTLWGQFLQQLYFVSCVLKDVLLYTPDKKLPRTKRCLDYLRGVLFPSVVFPISVVMSINFWCFYNIDPTLWEDLGAFRDVIPLWLNHGLHTNIVVLCILEVALNPQLRYPDRKTGLLVPATIILLYATT
;
A
#
# COMPACT_ATOMS: atom_id res chain seq x y z
N MET A 1 -39.36 -0.89 -28.62
CA MET A 1 -39.14 -1.64 -27.36
C MET A 1 -37.66 -1.74 -26.99
N ALA A 2 -36.76 -2.12 -27.90
CA ALA A 2 -35.31 -2.25 -27.62
C ALA A 2 -34.62 -0.96 -27.13
N SER A 3 -34.90 0.20 -27.75
CA SER A 3 -34.30 1.49 -27.35
C SER A 3 -34.63 1.91 -25.90
N TYR A 4 -35.84 1.60 -25.43
CA TYR A 4 -36.26 1.86 -24.05
C TYR A 4 -35.57 0.94 -23.03
N VAL A 5 -35.35 -0.32 -23.40
CA VAL A 5 -34.63 -1.28 -22.54
C VAL A 5 -33.15 -0.88 -22.42
N LEU A 6 -32.51 -0.47 -23.53
CA LEU A 6 -31.11 -0.03 -23.54
C LEU A 6 -30.88 1.23 -22.70
N SER A 7 -31.78 2.22 -22.75
CA SER A 7 -31.64 3.44 -21.94
C SER A 7 -31.81 3.17 -20.44
N LYS A 8 -32.71 2.24 -20.07
CA LYS A 8 -32.91 1.81 -18.69
C LYS A 8 -31.72 1.02 -18.16
N LEU A 9 -31.11 0.17 -18.98
CA LEU A 9 -29.87 -0.56 -18.65
C LEU A 9 -28.69 0.40 -18.46
N SER A 10 -28.48 1.34 -19.37
CA SER A 10 -27.42 2.35 -19.27
C SER A 10 -27.55 3.22 -18.00
N LYS A 11 -28.77 3.64 -17.66
CA LYS A 11 -29.03 4.41 -16.44
C LYS A 11 -28.75 3.60 -15.17
N SER A 12 -29.08 2.31 -15.17
CA SER A 12 -28.78 1.36 -14.08
C SER A 12 -27.28 1.12 -13.91
N GLU A 13 -26.56 0.97 -15.02
CA GLU A 13 -25.10 0.82 -15.02
C GLU A 13 -24.39 2.07 -14.50
N ASN A 14 -24.78 3.25 -14.96
CA ASN A 14 -24.26 4.53 -14.47
C ASN A 14 -24.55 4.74 -12.97
N ALA A 15 -25.74 4.34 -12.48
CA ALA A 15 -26.07 4.43 -11.07
C ALA A 15 -25.23 3.47 -10.20
N ARG A 16 -24.95 2.26 -10.70
CA ARG A 16 -24.07 1.29 -10.02
C ARG A 16 -22.63 1.78 -9.96
N ASP A 17 -22.09 2.25 -11.07
CA ASP A 17 -20.72 2.81 -11.14
C ASP A 17 -20.57 4.03 -10.23
N LEU A 18 -21.57 4.93 -10.20
CA LEU A 18 -21.58 6.08 -9.31
C LEU A 18 -21.60 5.66 -7.83
N LYS A 19 -22.48 4.72 -7.45
CA LYS A 19 -22.54 4.21 -6.07
C LYS A 19 -21.23 3.54 -5.65
N PHE A 20 -20.64 2.76 -6.55
CA PHE A 20 -19.37 2.09 -6.30
C PHE A 20 -18.25 3.11 -6.04
N LYS A 21 -18.12 4.15 -6.87
CA LYS A 21 -17.12 5.22 -6.72
C LYS A 21 -17.34 6.12 -5.52
N THR A 22 -18.58 6.35 -5.11
CA THR A 22 -18.92 7.28 -4.02
C THR A 22 -19.02 6.62 -2.65
N MET A 23 -19.18 5.28 -2.58
CA MET A 23 -19.34 4.58 -1.31
C MET A 23 -18.34 3.44 -1.13
N VAL A 24 -18.24 2.51 -2.08
CA VAL A 24 -17.45 1.28 -1.89
C VAL A 24 -15.95 1.56 -1.86
N LEU A 25 -15.45 2.29 -2.85
CA LEU A 25 -14.02 2.67 -2.92
C LEU A 25 -13.57 3.51 -1.71
N PRO A 26 -14.29 4.57 -1.30
CA PRO A 26 -13.93 5.35 -0.12
C PRO A 26 -13.89 4.54 1.18
N LEU A 27 -14.85 3.61 1.35
CA LEU A 27 -14.86 2.72 2.50
C LEU A 27 -13.66 1.78 2.49
N PHE A 28 -13.33 1.20 1.33
CA PHE A 28 -12.15 0.36 1.17
C PHE A 28 -10.85 1.12 1.50
N HIS A 29 -10.60 2.26 0.86
CA HIS A 29 -9.37 3.02 1.10
C HIS A 29 -9.26 3.48 2.56
N SER A 30 -10.36 3.96 3.16
CA SER A 30 -10.37 4.39 4.57
C SER A 30 -10.09 3.21 5.51
N SER A 31 -10.66 2.04 5.23
CA SER A 31 -10.41 0.82 6.01
C SER A 31 -8.95 0.38 5.92
N VAL A 32 -8.34 0.49 4.74
CA VAL A 32 -6.92 0.18 4.54
C VAL A 32 -6.01 1.14 5.31
N VAL A 33 -6.29 2.44 5.28
CA VAL A 33 -5.52 3.43 6.05
C VAL A 33 -5.61 3.14 7.55
N LEU A 34 -6.82 2.88 8.07
CA LEU A 34 -7.00 2.51 9.48
C LEU A 34 -6.26 1.22 9.85
N TYR A 35 -6.30 0.23 8.97
CA TYR A 35 -5.57 -1.03 9.12
C TYR A 35 -4.06 -0.80 9.18
N PHE A 36 -3.49 0.07 8.33
CA PHE A 36 -2.07 0.40 8.39
C PHE A 36 -1.67 1.17 9.65
N VAL A 37 -2.49 2.12 10.10
CA VAL A 37 -2.25 2.82 11.38
C VAL A 37 -2.25 1.82 12.54
N TRP A 38 -3.18 0.86 12.53
CA TRP A 38 -3.23 -0.21 13.52
C TRP A 38 -2.01 -1.14 13.46
N LEU A 39 -1.57 -1.52 12.27
CA LEU A 39 -0.35 -2.31 12.07
C LEU A 39 0.88 -1.57 12.61
N ASP A 40 1.02 -0.28 12.30
CA ASP A 40 2.16 0.54 12.72
C ASP A 40 2.23 0.66 14.23
N TYR A 41 1.09 0.90 14.89
CA TYR A 41 1.04 0.94 16.36
C TYR A 41 1.60 -0.34 16.99
N HIS A 42 1.21 -1.50 16.46
CA HIS A 42 1.69 -2.78 16.96
C HIS A 42 3.13 -3.10 16.54
N ALA A 43 3.53 -2.72 15.33
CA ALA A 43 4.92 -2.83 14.88
C ALA A 43 5.86 -2.00 15.76
N LEU A 44 5.51 -0.75 16.05
CA LEU A 44 6.27 0.13 16.93
C LEU A 44 6.33 -0.43 18.36
N THR A 45 5.23 -1.00 18.86
CA THR A 45 5.20 -1.63 20.19
C THR A 45 6.09 -2.88 20.24
N ALA A 46 6.08 -3.70 19.19
CA ALA A 46 6.95 -4.87 19.07
C ALA A 46 8.42 -4.46 18.99
N VAL A 47 8.75 -3.46 18.17
CA VAL A 47 10.10 -2.88 18.09
C VAL A 47 10.53 -2.36 19.45
N TYR A 48 9.72 -1.54 20.13
CA TYR A 48 10.03 -1.03 21.47
C TYR A 48 10.32 -2.16 22.46
N THR A 49 9.50 -3.21 22.46
CA THR A 49 9.69 -4.37 23.34
C THR A 49 11.00 -5.12 23.03
N LEU A 50 11.34 -5.30 21.74
CA LEU A 50 12.61 -5.90 21.32
C LEU A 50 13.81 -5.05 21.75
N LEU A 51 13.72 -3.72 21.62
CA LEU A 51 14.76 -2.79 22.05
C LEU A 51 15.01 -2.88 23.56
N CYS A 52 13.95 -3.04 24.36
CA CYS A 52 14.07 -3.19 25.81
C CYS A 52 14.64 -4.56 26.23
N ARG A 53 14.39 -5.63 25.45
CA ARG A 53 14.76 -7.00 25.81
C ARG A 53 16.11 -7.46 25.24
N HIS A 54 16.53 -6.96 24.08
CA HIS A 54 17.68 -7.48 23.35
C HIS A 54 18.60 -6.36 22.84
N ARG A 55 19.75 -6.19 23.51
CA ARG A 55 20.75 -5.16 23.14
C ARG A 55 21.35 -5.36 21.74
N VAL A 56 21.44 -6.59 21.26
CA VAL A 56 21.95 -6.90 19.91
C VAL A 56 21.00 -6.37 18.84
N ILE A 57 19.68 -6.51 19.05
CA ILE A 57 18.65 -6.01 18.12
C ILE A 57 18.65 -4.48 18.07
N LEU A 58 18.88 -3.81 19.21
CA LEU A 58 19.06 -2.35 19.25
C LEU A 58 20.24 -1.91 18.37
N GLN A 59 21.36 -2.62 18.42
CA GLN A 59 22.52 -2.31 17.59
C GLN A 59 22.24 -2.55 16.10
N SER A 60 21.55 -3.64 15.76
CA SER A 60 21.10 -3.90 14.38
C SER A 60 20.14 -2.83 13.88
N LEU A 61 19.15 -2.40 14.65
CA LEU A 61 18.22 -1.33 14.27
C LEU A 61 18.91 0.04 14.16
N TYR A 62 19.88 0.32 15.02
CA TYR A 62 20.67 1.55 14.96
C TYR A 62 21.53 1.62 13.68
N VAL A 63 22.10 0.49 13.26
CA VAL A 63 22.94 0.42 12.05
C VAL A 63 22.12 0.30 10.77
N LEU A 64 21.07 -0.53 10.75
CA LEU A 64 20.27 -0.87 9.57
C LEU A 64 18.99 -0.02 9.41
N GLY A 65 18.73 0.96 10.29
CA GLY A 65 17.46 1.68 10.42
C GLY A 65 16.63 1.85 9.15
N LEU A 66 17.03 2.73 8.23
CA LEU A 66 16.30 2.96 6.97
C LEU A 66 16.57 1.89 5.90
N GLN A 67 17.52 0.99 6.11
CA GLN A 67 17.85 -0.11 5.20
C GLN A 67 16.87 -1.27 5.29
N TYR A 68 15.95 -1.28 6.26
CA TYR A 68 14.83 -2.21 6.23
C TYR A 68 13.88 -1.87 5.09
N PHE A 69 13.95 -2.64 4.01
CA PHE A 69 13.06 -2.52 2.85
C PHE A 69 11.57 -2.51 3.21
N THR A 70 11.20 -3.19 4.31
CA THR A 70 9.83 -3.21 4.83
C THR A 70 9.33 -1.84 5.27
N LEU A 71 10.20 -0.98 5.83
CA LEU A 71 9.81 0.38 6.22
C LEU A 71 9.48 1.24 5.00
N TRP A 72 10.28 1.13 3.94
CA TRP A 72 10.03 1.84 2.68
C TRP A 72 8.73 1.40 2.04
N GLY A 73 8.49 0.10 1.94
CA GLY A 73 7.25 -0.41 1.36
C GLY A 73 6.02 -0.02 2.14
N GLN A 74 6.09 -0.08 3.48
CA GLN A 74 5.01 0.34 4.36
C GLN A 74 4.70 1.84 4.20
N PHE A 75 5.73 2.69 4.23
CA PHE A 75 5.59 4.13 4.05
C PHE A 75 4.97 4.49 2.69
N LEU A 76 5.46 3.88 1.60
CA LEU A 76 4.97 4.15 0.25
C LEU A 76 3.52 3.66 0.05
N GLN A 77 3.15 2.53 0.64
CA GLN A 77 1.76 2.05 0.65
C GLN A 77 0.83 3.00 1.39
N GLN A 78 1.21 3.45 2.58
CA GLN A 78 0.41 4.41 3.34
C GLN A 78 0.27 5.73 2.60
N LEU A 79 1.37 6.26 2.05
CA LEU A 79 1.34 7.48 1.25
C LEU A 79 0.33 7.35 0.10
N TYR A 80 0.32 6.20 -0.58
CA TYR A 80 -0.65 5.93 -1.64
C TYR A 80 -2.09 5.85 -1.12
N PHE A 81 -2.40 5.04 -0.12
CA PHE A 81 -3.78 4.87 0.34
C PHE A 81 -4.34 6.14 1.03
N VAL A 82 -3.50 6.92 1.72
CA VAL A 82 -3.88 8.26 2.20
C VAL A 82 -4.21 9.16 1.01
N SER A 83 -3.42 9.13 -0.07
CA SER A 83 -3.72 9.87 -1.29
C SER A 83 -5.03 9.41 -1.95
N CYS A 84 -5.42 8.14 -1.82
CA CYS A 84 -6.71 7.61 -2.25
C CYS A 84 -7.86 8.22 -1.44
N VAL A 85 -7.77 8.19 -0.11
CA VAL A 85 -8.77 8.80 0.79
C VAL A 85 -8.90 10.31 0.52
N LEU A 86 -7.80 11.02 0.29
CA LEU A 86 -7.83 12.43 -0.08
C LEU A 86 -8.60 12.64 -1.40
N LYS A 87 -8.41 11.77 -2.40
CA LYS A 87 -9.16 11.85 -3.65
C LYS A 87 -10.65 11.62 -3.42
N ASP A 88 -10.99 10.65 -2.58
CA ASP A 88 -12.38 10.31 -2.27
C ASP A 88 -13.10 11.46 -1.56
N VAL A 89 -12.43 12.12 -0.61
CA VAL A 89 -12.96 13.34 0.01
C VAL A 89 -13.16 14.45 -1.03
N LEU A 90 -12.22 14.59 -1.96
CA LEU A 90 -12.33 15.56 -3.06
C LEU A 90 -13.46 15.24 -4.06
N LEU A 91 -14.01 14.02 -4.11
CA LEU A 91 -15.20 13.73 -4.92
C LEU A 91 -16.41 14.56 -4.50
N TYR A 92 -16.52 14.88 -3.20
CA TYR A 92 -17.61 15.70 -2.65
C TYR A 92 -17.38 17.21 -2.85
N THR A 93 -16.20 17.61 -3.32
CA THR A 93 -15.88 19.00 -3.61
C THR A 93 -16.18 19.33 -5.07
N PRO A 94 -16.93 20.40 -5.40
CA PRO A 94 -17.19 20.79 -6.78
C PRO A 94 -15.90 20.93 -7.61
N ASP A 95 -15.85 20.32 -8.80
CA ASP A 95 -14.63 20.24 -9.64
C ASP A 95 -13.98 21.59 -9.92
N LYS A 96 -14.78 22.66 -10.03
CA LYS A 96 -14.30 24.01 -10.30
C LYS A 96 -13.48 24.62 -9.16
N LYS A 97 -13.60 24.11 -7.92
CA LYS A 97 -12.90 24.67 -6.75
C LYS A 97 -11.44 24.27 -6.67
N LEU A 98 -11.10 23.00 -6.99
CA LEU A 98 -9.76 22.45 -6.83
C LEU A 98 -9.29 21.60 -8.04
N PRO A 99 -9.37 22.12 -9.28
CA PRO A 99 -9.09 21.33 -10.48
C PRO A 99 -7.62 20.90 -10.58
N ARG A 100 -6.68 21.76 -10.16
CA ARG A 100 -5.24 21.45 -10.17
C ARG A 100 -4.89 20.35 -9.17
N THR A 101 -5.43 20.42 -7.96
CA THR A 101 -5.20 19.42 -6.90
C THR A 101 -5.72 18.05 -7.32
N LYS A 102 -6.95 17.97 -7.83
CA LYS A 102 -7.54 16.72 -8.35
C LYS A 102 -6.67 16.09 -9.44
N ARG A 103 -6.26 16.88 -10.43
CA ARG A 103 -5.40 16.42 -11.54
C ARG A 103 -4.02 15.97 -11.06
N CYS A 104 -3.41 16.70 -10.12
CA CYS A 104 -2.12 16.34 -9.53
C CYS A 104 -2.22 15.02 -8.77
N LEU A 105 -3.27 14.84 -7.96
CA LEU A 105 -3.51 13.64 -7.18
C LEU A 105 -3.77 12.41 -8.08
N ASP A 106 -4.55 12.60 -9.15
CA ASP A 106 -4.78 11.55 -10.15
C ASP A 106 -3.49 11.13 -10.85
N TYR A 107 -2.66 12.09 -11.24
CA TYR A 107 -1.36 11.82 -11.85
C TYR A 107 -0.42 11.12 -10.87
N LEU A 108 -0.28 11.65 -9.65
CA LEU A 108 0.57 11.07 -8.61
C LEU A 108 0.16 9.62 -8.32
N ARG A 109 -1.13 9.35 -8.12
CA ARG A 109 -1.64 7.99 -7.89
C ARG A 109 -1.39 7.08 -9.07
N GLY A 110 -1.64 7.57 -10.29
CA GLY A 110 -1.42 6.84 -11.53
C GLY A 110 0.06 6.51 -11.77
N VAL A 111 0.99 7.30 -11.23
CA VAL A 111 2.44 7.02 -11.32
C VAL A 111 2.91 6.14 -10.15
N LEU A 112 2.59 6.55 -8.92
CA LEU A 112 3.11 5.97 -7.68
C LEU A 112 2.69 4.52 -7.52
N PHE A 113 1.43 4.20 -7.80
CA PHE A 113 0.92 2.85 -7.58
C PHE A 113 1.54 1.80 -8.50
N PRO A 114 1.37 1.91 -9.84
CA PRO A 114 1.85 0.87 -10.73
C PRO A 114 3.38 0.85 -10.84
N SER A 115 4.05 1.99 -10.64
CA SER A 115 5.51 2.05 -10.81
C SER A 115 6.27 1.71 -9.53
N VAL A 116 5.68 1.91 -8.35
CA VAL A 116 6.40 1.80 -7.07
C VAL A 116 5.69 0.88 -6.09
N VAL A 117 4.47 1.25 -5.68
CA VAL A 117 3.78 0.59 -4.55
C VAL A 117 3.46 -0.86 -4.86
N PHE A 118 2.87 -1.11 -6.03
CA PHE A 118 2.51 -2.47 -6.44
C PHE A 118 3.76 -3.35 -6.63
N PRO A 119 4.79 -2.96 -7.41
CA PRO A 119 6.02 -3.75 -7.52
C PRO A 119 6.72 -4.02 -6.19
N ILE A 120 6.85 -3.00 -5.32
CA ILE A 120 7.48 -3.18 -4.00
C ILE A 120 6.69 -4.18 -3.15
N SER A 121 5.35 -4.08 -3.13
CA SER A 121 4.52 -5.02 -2.36
C SER A 121 4.72 -6.48 -2.81
N VAL A 122 4.86 -6.70 -4.12
CA VAL A 122 5.11 -8.03 -4.70
C VAL A 122 6.50 -8.52 -4.31
N VAL A 123 7.55 -7.72 -4.52
CA VAL A 123 8.93 -8.10 -4.19
C VAL A 123 9.09 -8.38 -2.69
N MET A 124 8.51 -7.55 -1.84
CA MET A 124 8.52 -7.75 -0.38
C MET A 124 7.87 -9.08 0.01
N SER A 125 6.69 -9.37 -0.56
CA SER A 125 5.95 -10.58 -0.23
C SER A 125 6.67 -11.82 -0.73
N ILE A 126 7.20 -11.78 -1.96
CA ILE A 126 8.01 -12.87 -2.52
C ILE A 126 9.24 -13.11 -1.65
N ASN A 127 10.02 -12.06 -1.34
CA ASN A 127 11.22 -12.21 -0.52
C ASN A 127 10.88 -12.83 0.84
N PHE A 128 9.84 -12.34 1.51
CA PHE A 128 9.38 -12.91 2.78
C PHE A 128 9.09 -14.41 2.64
N TRP A 129 8.25 -14.81 1.68
CA TRP A 129 7.89 -16.22 1.52
C TRP A 129 9.06 -17.09 1.05
N CYS A 130 9.99 -16.55 0.25
CA CYS A 130 11.21 -17.25 -0.12
C CYS A 130 12.04 -17.57 1.11
N PHE A 131 12.36 -16.57 1.95
CA PHE A 131 13.13 -16.80 3.17
C PHE A 131 12.38 -17.70 4.16
N TYR A 132 11.09 -17.45 4.36
CA TYR A 132 10.25 -18.22 5.27
C TYR A 132 10.18 -19.71 4.91
N ASN A 133 10.22 -20.07 3.62
CA ASN A 133 10.17 -21.48 3.18
C ASN A 133 11.55 -22.13 3.00
N ILE A 134 12.59 -21.38 2.62
CA ILE A 134 13.93 -21.94 2.36
C ILE A 134 14.64 -22.26 3.67
N ASP A 135 14.70 -21.29 4.57
CA ASP A 135 15.34 -21.46 5.86
C ASP A 135 14.53 -20.71 6.91
N PRO A 136 13.56 -21.39 7.55
CA PRO A 136 12.84 -20.85 8.67
C PRO A 136 13.78 -20.40 9.78
N THR A 137 15.01 -20.91 9.90
CA THR A 137 15.98 -20.47 10.92
C THR A 137 16.65 -19.14 10.63
N LEU A 138 16.64 -18.68 9.37
CA LEU A 138 17.11 -17.34 9.02
C LEU A 138 16.20 -16.23 9.55
N TRP A 139 14.92 -16.55 9.74
CA TRP A 139 14.08 -15.78 10.65
C TRP A 139 14.29 -16.35 12.08
N GLU A 140 14.24 -17.69 12.31
CA GLU A 140 14.10 -18.46 13.61
C GLU A 140 15.29 -18.55 14.54
N ASP A 141 16.38 -17.86 14.25
CA ASP A 141 17.18 -17.28 15.34
C ASP A 141 16.31 -16.34 16.24
N LEU A 142 15.04 -16.09 15.84
CA LEU A 142 13.82 -15.76 16.61
C LEU A 142 13.48 -16.69 17.83
N GLY A 143 14.36 -16.85 18.81
CA GLY A 143 13.82 -17.02 20.18
C GLY A 143 13.10 -15.73 20.60
N ALA A 144 13.85 -14.64 20.50
CA ALA A 144 13.48 -13.28 20.89
C ALA A 144 12.35 -12.68 20.05
N PHE A 145 12.41 -12.81 18.72
CA PHE A 145 11.46 -12.15 17.84
C PHE A 145 10.10 -12.86 17.84
N ARG A 146 10.02 -14.19 18.03
CA ARG A 146 8.75 -14.94 17.98
C ARG A 146 7.88 -14.66 19.21
N ASP A 147 8.53 -14.40 20.33
CA ASP A 147 7.87 -13.98 21.58
C ASP A 147 7.30 -12.56 21.51
N VAL A 148 7.75 -11.73 20.56
CA VAL A 148 7.40 -10.31 20.49
C VAL A 148 6.61 -9.94 19.22
N ILE A 149 6.91 -10.55 18.08
CA ILE A 149 6.21 -10.35 16.81
C ILE A 149 5.23 -11.51 16.61
N PRO A 150 3.93 -11.29 16.86
CA PRO A 150 2.94 -12.33 16.65
C PRO A 150 2.75 -12.60 15.14
N LEU A 151 2.30 -13.82 14.84
CA LEU A 151 2.12 -14.30 13.46
C LEU A 151 1.25 -13.36 12.59
N TRP A 152 0.18 -12.81 13.16
CA TRP A 152 -0.71 -11.90 12.45
C TRP A 152 -0.01 -10.60 12.04
N LEU A 153 0.92 -10.09 12.85
CA LEU A 153 1.67 -8.87 12.56
C LEU A 153 2.66 -9.14 11.44
N ASN A 154 3.28 -10.32 11.48
CA ASN A 154 4.17 -10.80 10.41
C ASN A 154 3.43 -10.88 9.06
N HIS A 155 2.28 -11.56 9.01
CA HIS A 155 1.45 -11.57 7.80
C HIS A 155 0.95 -10.18 7.40
N GLY A 156 0.66 -9.33 8.39
CA GLY A 156 0.23 -7.96 8.15
C GLY A 156 1.25 -7.14 7.37
N LEU A 157 2.52 -7.25 7.75
CA LEU A 157 3.64 -6.51 7.14
C LEU A 157 4.16 -7.15 5.84
N HIS A 158 3.95 -8.45 5.63
CA HIS A 158 4.61 -9.19 4.55
C HIS A 158 3.71 -9.93 3.57
N THR A 159 2.43 -10.13 3.87
CA THR A 159 1.49 -10.83 2.97
C THR A 159 0.28 -9.97 2.65
N ASN A 160 -0.34 -9.38 3.68
CA ASN A 160 -1.56 -8.60 3.50
C ASN A 160 -1.32 -7.39 2.60
N ILE A 161 -0.12 -6.82 2.62
CA ILE A 161 0.28 -5.71 1.77
C ILE A 161 0.03 -5.96 0.27
N VAL A 162 0.44 -7.12 -0.27
CA VAL A 162 0.24 -7.42 -1.70
C VAL A 162 -1.21 -7.79 -1.99
N VAL A 163 -1.90 -8.44 -1.03
CA VAL A 163 -3.33 -8.74 -1.14
C VAL A 163 -4.14 -7.44 -1.26
N LEU A 164 -3.85 -6.43 -0.42
CA LEU A 164 -4.49 -5.11 -0.48
C LEU A 164 -4.20 -4.40 -1.80
N CYS A 165 -2.99 -4.52 -2.34
CA CYS A 165 -2.65 -3.99 -3.66
C CYS A 165 -3.39 -4.72 -4.80
N ILE A 166 -3.56 -6.05 -4.73
CA ILE A 166 -4.36 -6.81 -5.70
C ILE A 166 -5.84 -6.38 -5.62
N LEU A 167 -6.37 -6.19 -4.41
CA LEU A 167 -7.72 -5.67 -4.21
C LEU A 167 -7.89 -4.26 -4.78
N GLU A 168 -6.90 -3.37 -4.63
CA GLU A 168 -6.92 -2.05 -5.27
C GLU A 168 -7.02 -2.18 -6.80
N VAL A 169 -6.22 -3.05 -7.43
CA VAL A 169 -6.30 -3.28 -8.89
C VAL A 169 -7.67 -3.80 -9.30
N ALA A 170 -8.21 -4.76 -8.53
CA ALA A 170 -9.50 -5.37 -8.82
C ALA A 170 -10.67 -4.40 -8.64
N LEU A 171 -10.62 -3.54 -7.62
CA LEU A 171 -11.67 -2.58 -7.28
C LEU A 171 -11.56 -1.29 -8.10
N ASN A 172 -10.37 -0.92 -8.59
CA ASN A 172 -10.13 0.34 -9.29
C ASN A 172 -9.56 0.12 -10.71
N PRO A 173 -10.32 -0.52 -11.63
CA PRO A 173 -9.86 -0.81 -12.99
C PRO A 173 -9.61 0.46 -13.82
N GLN A 174 -10.09 1.62 -13.38
CA GLN A 174 -9.90 2.90 -14.06
C GLN A 174 -8.54 3.56 -13.73
N LEU A 175 -7.69 2.92 -12.93
CA LEU A 175 -6.35 3.43 -12.64
C LEU A 175 -5.55 3.58 -13.94
N ARG A 176 -5.07 4.80 -14.19
CA ARG A 176 -4.29 5.11 -15.38
C ARG A 176 -2.82 4.79 -15.16
N TYR A 177 -2.27 3.99 -16.06
CA TYR A 177 -0.85 3.65 -16.06
C TYR A 177 -0.02 4.79 -16.68
N PRO A 178 1.21 5.00 -16.19
CA PRO A 178 2.10 6.02 -16.73
C PRO A 178 2.67 5.58 -18.08
N ASP A 179 3.28 6.52 -18.80
CA ASP A 179 4.06 6.17 -19.98
C ASP A 179 5.30 5.34 -19.60
N ARG A 180 5.88 4.65 -20.59
CA ARG A 180 7.03 3.74 -20.37
C ARG A 180 8.24 4.41 -19.72
N LYS A 181 8.52 5.68 -20.03
CA LYS A 181 9.69 6.37 -19.47
C LYS A 181 9.44 6.66 -17.99
N THR A 182 8.28 7.23 -17.67
CA THR A 182 7.88 7.50 -16.28
C THR A 182 7.83 6.21 -15.46
N GLY A 183 7.25 5.14 -16.01
CA GLY A 183 7.16 3.82 -15.37
C GLY A 183 8.51 3.14 -15.10
N LEU A 184 9.60 3.57 -15.75
CA LEU A 184 10.96 3.07 -15.51
C LEU A 184 11.79 4.03 -14.64
N LEU A 185 11.71 5.33 -14.91
CA LEU A 185 12.52 6.34 -14.23
C LEU A 185 12.14 6.47 -12.76
N VAL A 186 10.84 6.50 -12.45
CA VAL A 186 10.36 6.65 -11.07
C VAL A 186 10.84 5.51 -10.16
N PRO A 187 10.63 4.22 -10.49
CA PRO A 187 11.14 3.13 -9.66
C PRO A 187 12.65 3.14 -9.58
N ALA A 188 13.36 3.43 -10.68
CA ALA A 188 14.83 3.55 -10.65
C ALA A 188 15.29 4.63 -9.67
N THR A 189 14.64 5.80 -9.65
CA THR A 189 14.95 6.87 -8.67
C THR A 189 14.70 6.41 -7.24
N ILE A 190 13.59 5.71 -6.97
CA ILE A 190 13.29 5.21 -5.62
C ILE A 190 14.30 4.14 -5.18
N ILE A 191 14.69 3.24 -6.08
CA ILE A 191 15.71 2.22 -5.80
C ILE A 191 17.07 2.86 -5.52
N LEU A 192 17.47 3.86 -6.33
CA LEU A 192 18.72 4.59 -6.11
C LEU A 192 18.72 5.34 -4.79
N LEU A 193 17.59 5.97 -4.44
CA LEU A 193 17.44 6.65 -3.16
C LEU A 193 17.57 5.66 -1.99
N TYR A 194 16.89 4.52 -2.07
CA TYR A 194 17.03 3.43 -1.09
C TYR A 194 18.47 2.93 -0.97
N ALA A 195 19.19 2.78 -2.09
CA ALA A 195 20.58 2.32 -2.08
C ALA A 195 21.56 3.31 -1.44
N THR A 196 21.16 4.56 -1.21
CA THR A 196 21.99 5.59 -0.57
C THR A 196 21.75 5.76 0.93
N THR A 197 20.75 5.07 1.51
CA THR A 197 20.47 5.07 2.96
C THR A 197 21.19 3.94 3.68
#